data_AF-A0A3N5RNW5-F1
#
_entry.id   AF-A0A3N5RNW5-F1
#
_cell.length_a   1.000
_cell.length_b   1.000
_cell.length_c   1.000
_cell.angle_alpha   90.00
_cell.angle_beta   90.00
_cell.angle_gamma   90.00
#
_symmetry.space_group_name_H-M   'P 1'
#
loop_
_entity.id
_entity.type
_entity.pdbx_description
1 polymer ?
#
loop_
_entity_poly.entity_id
_entity_poly.type
_entity_poly.pdbx_seq_one_letter_code
_entity_poly.pdbx_strand_id
1 'polypeptide(L)'
;MERHFDNINRNRYYGLRIGDIVQLDFTTPSLRGEIFEYGFMDNNRVYIKMEDGRETSWTAEWCKIIEKVEDRLAKNIGKKVKKCAITEKNTQKKEKKFKSGLYVNTIKGVINHPLLEIPAYTFEEDDSYVECRRCEIVS
;
A
#
# COMPACT_ATOMS: atom_id res chain seq x y z
N MET A 1 -3.91 -34.96 7.12
CA MET A 1 -3.15 -33.75 7.50
C MET A 1 -3.34 -32.77 6.35
N GLU A 2 -4.36 -31.92 6.45
CA GLU A 2 -4.67 -30.93 5.43
C GLU A 2 -3.50 -29.94 5.35
N ARG A 3 -2.91 -29.80 4.16
CA ARG A 3 -1.98 -28.70 3.90
C ARG A 3 -2.81 -27.43 3.91
N HIS A 4 -2.81 -26.73 5.04
CA HIS A 4 -3.32 -25.37 5.11
C HIS A 4 -2.51 -24.54 4.10
N PHE A 5 -3.17 -24.12 3.03
CA PHE A 5 -2.57 -23.26 2.02
C PHE A 5 -2.71 -21.82 2.52
N ASP A 6 -1.75 -21.37 3.33
CA ASP A 6 -1.64 -19.97 3.75
C ASP A 6 -1.19 -19.19 2.53
N ASN A 7 -2.13 -18.78 1.70
CA ASN A 7 -1.89 -18.05 0.47
C ASN A 7 -1.48 -16.58 0.74
N ILE A 8 -0.57 -16.35 1.69
CA ILE A 8 -0.13 -15.01 2.12
C ILE A 8 0.91 -14.42 1.16
N ASN A 9 1.63 -15.26 0.40
CA ASN A 9 2.76 -14.84 -0.44
C ASN A 9 2.55 -14.90 -1.97
N ARG A 10 1.44 -15.43 -2.51
CA ARG A 10 1.30 -15.55 -3.98
C ARG A 10 1.03 -14.23 -4.72
N ASN A 11 0.68 -13.16 -4.02
CA ASN A 11 0.36 -11.86 -4.64
C ASN A 11 1.54 -10.86 -4.55
N ARG A 12 2.73 -11.35 -4.18
CA ARG A 12 3.94 -10.53 -4.03
C ARG A 12 4.89 -10.77 -5.20
N TYR A 13 5.19 -9.72 -5.95
CA TYR A 13 6.10 -9.73 -7.09
C TYR A 13 7.54 -9.89 -6.57
N TYR A 14 8.12 -11.08 -6.73
CA TYR A 14 9.42 -11.44 -6.14
C TYR A 14 9.46 -11.26 -4.62
N GLY A 15 8.34 -11.54 -3.94
CA GLY A 15 8.21 -11.33 -2.50
C GLY A 15 7.94 -9.88 -2.09
N LEU A 16 8.02 -8.93 -3.02
CA LEU A 16 7.78 -7.51 -2.80
C LEU A 16 6.35 -7.08 -3.16
N ARG A 17 5.92 -5.94 -2.62
CA ARG A 17 4.66 -5.30 -2.95
C ARG A 17 4.76 -3.80 -3.11
N ILE A 18 3.95 -3.24 -4.00
CA ILE A 18 3.70 -1.80 -4.05
C ILE A 18 3.27 -1.29 -2.66
N GLY A 19 4.04 -0.34 -2.13
CA GLY A 19 3.89 0.27 -0.80
C GLY A 19 4.82 -0.31 0.27
N ASP A 20 5.56 -1.40 -0.02
CA ASP A 20 6.59 -1.92 0.89
C ASP A 20 7.76 -0.93 0.99
N ILE A 21 8.33 -0.81 2.19
CA ILE A 21 9.58 -0.08 2.40
C ILE A 21 10.73 -1.07 2.26
N VAL A 22 11.64 -0.79 1.34
CA VAL A 22 12.79 -1.65 1.04
C VAL A 22 14.11 -0.93 1.28
N GLN A 23 15.13 -1.73 1.61
CA GLN A 23 16.53 -1.35 1.65
C GLN A 23 17.23 -1.90 0.42
N LEU A 24 18.14 -1.10 -0.17
CA LEU A 24 18.97 -1.54 -1.28
C LEU A 24 20.30 -2.11 -0.76
N ASP A 25 20.51 -3.40 -0.95
CA ASP A 25 21.64 -4.15 -0.37
C ASP A 25 23.02 -3.74 -0.93
N PHE A 26 23.08 -3.11 -2.11
CA PHE A 26 24.34 -2.74 -2.79
C PHE A 26 24.76 -1.27 -2.63
N THR A 27 24.09 -0.50 -1.77
CA THR A 27 24.42 0.92 -1.56
C THR A 27 25.03 1.16 -0.18
N THR A 28 26.15 1.88 -0.16
CA THR A 28 26.74 2.49 1.06
C THR A 28 26.72 4.00 0.89
N PRO A 29 25.93 4.75 1.69
CA PRO A 29 25.03 4.30 2.74
C PRO A 29 23.81 3.54 2.20
N SER A 30 23.23 2.65 3.02
CA SER A 30 22.05 1.88 2.64
C SER A 30 20.86 2.81 2.40
N LEU A 31 20.46 2.93 1.14
CA LEU A 31 19.31 3.74 0.76
C LEU A 31 18.01 2.98 1.04
N ARG A 32 16.99 3.74 1.43
CA ARG A 32 15.64 3.25 1.69
C ARG A 32 14.65 3.95 0.79
N GLY A 33 13.59 3.24 0.42
CA GLY A 33 12.50 3.80 -0.36
C GLY A 33 11.25 2.94 -0.37
N GLU A 34 10.16 3.53 -0.84
CA GLU A 34 8.86 2.86 -1.00
C GLU A 34 8.70 2.37 -2.45
N ILE A 35 8.31 1.11 -2.63
CA ILE A 35 7.96 0.60 -3.96
C ILE A 35 6.67 1.27 -4.41
N PHE A 36 6.67 1.96 -5.56
CA PHE A 36 5.46 2.59 -6.07
C PHE A 36 4.89 1.92 -7.32
N GLU A 37 5.70 1.17 -8.07
CA GLU A 37 5.30 0.53 -9.33
C GLU A 37 6.18 -0.70 -9.67
N TYR A 38 5.62 -1.63 -10.46
CA TYR A 38 6.34 -2.79 -11.01
C TYR A 38 6.74 -2.55 -12.48
N GLY A 39 7.80 -3.21 -12.93
CA GLY A 39 8.22 -3.20 -14.34
C GLY A 39 7.17 -3.80 -15.26
N PHE A 40 6.72 -3.04 -16.27
CA PHE A 40 5.72 -3.49 -17.25
C PHE A 40 6.25 -4.55 -18.25
N MET A 41 7.57 -4.65 -18.43
CA MET A 41 8.22 -5.60 -19.36
C MET A 41 9.44 -6.33 -18.78
N ASP A 42 10.00 -5.82 -17.69
CA ASP A 42 11.11 -6.44 -16.98
C ASP A 42 10.53 -7.05 -15.72
N ASN A 43 10.32 -8.36 -15.74
CA ASN A 43 9.68 -9.11 -14.67
C ASN A 43 10.50 -9.12 -13.38
N ASN A 44 11.73 -8.61 -13.36
CA ASN A 44 12.52 -8.50 -12.14
C ASN A 44 12.75 -7.03 -11.74
N ARG A 45 11.97 -6.07 -12.26
CA ARG A 45 12.18 -4.64 -12.00
C ARG A 45 11.10 -4.05 -11.12
N VAL A 46 11.52 -3.27 -10.13
CA VAL A 46 10.64 -2.46 -9.27
C VAL A 46 11.05 -1.01 -9.32
N TYR A 47 10.07 -0.11 -9.23
CA TYR A 47 10.30 1.33 -9.12
C TYR A 47 10.11 1.75 -7.68
N ILE A 48 11.11 2.48 -7.17
CA ILE A 48 11.26 2.84 -5.78
C ILE A 48 11.35 4.36 -5.70
N LYS A 49 10.55 4.92 -4.79
CA LYS A 49 10.62 6.32 -4.40
C LYS A 49 11.44 6.41 -3.13
N MET A 50 12.62 6.99 -3.26
CA MET A 50 13.57 7.18 -2.17
C MET A 50 13.06 8.22 -1.16
N GLU A 51 13.58 8.17 0.07
CA GLU A 51 13.25 9.15 1.12
C GLU A 51 13.57 10.60 0.74
N ASP A 52 14.56 10.81 -0.14
CA ASP A 52 14.91 12.14 -0.67
C ASP A 52 13.99 12.61 -1.82
N GLY A 53 12.96 11.82 -2.15
CA GLY A 53 11.98 12.11 -3.19
C GLY A 53 12.40 11.69 -4.60
N ARG A 54 13.61 11.16 -4.81
CA ARG A 54 14.04 10.63 -6.11
C ARG A 54 13.33 9.33 -6.43
N GLU A 55 13.03 9.12 -7.71
CA GLU A 55 12.44 7.89 -8.22
C GLU A 55 13.52 7.14 -9.01
N THR A 56 13.67 5.84 -8.72
CA THR A 56 14.72 5.00 -9.31
C THR A 56 14.18 3.58 -9.51
N SER A 57 14.75 2.84 -10.46
CA SER A 57 14.38 1.45 -10.71
C SER A 57 15.50 0.52 -10.26
N TRP A 58 15.13 -0.57 -9.58
CA TRP A 58 16.06 -1.59 -9.09
C TRP A 58 15.56 -2.98 -9.41
N THR A 59 16.49 -3.93 -9.42
CA THR A 59 16.17 -5.35 -9.49
C THR A 59 15.48 -5.76 -8.19
N ALA A 60 14.33 -6.44 -8.27
CA ALA A 60 13.54 -6.84 -7.11
C ALA A 60 14.36 -7.70 -6.13
N GLU A 61 15.19 -8.59 -6.65
CA GLU A 61 16.10 -9.43 -5.86
C GLU A 61 17.11 -8.64 -5.01
N TRP A 62 17.40 -7.39 -5.37
CA TRP A 62 18.35 -6.53 -4.63
C TRP A 62 17.65 -5.64 -3.60
N CYS A 63 16.34 -5.81 -3.44
CA CYS A 63 15.52 -5.05 -2.52
C CYS A 63 15.16 -5.93 -1.32
N LYS A 64 15.67 -5.57 -0.15
CA LYS A 64 15.33 -6.24 1.10
C LYS A 64 14.18 -5.51 1.78
N ILE A 65 13.08 -6.20 2.05
CA ILE A 65 11.94 -5.62 2.77
C ILE A 65 12.35 -5.27 4.19
N ILE A 66 12.18 -3.99 4.56
CA ILE A 66 12.31 -3.50 5.93
C ILE A 66 10.95 -3.49 6.62
N GLU A 67 9.93 -2.95 5.94
CA GLU A 67 8.58 -2.84 6.46
C GLU A 67 7.57 -3.21 5.38
N LYS A 68 6.73 -4.21 5.68
CA LYS A 68 5.65 -4.61 4.79
C LYS A 68 4.53 -3.58 4.82
N VAL A 69 3.96 -3.30 3.66
CA VAL A 69 2.86 -2.35 3.53
C VAL A 69 1.67 -2.74 4.40
N GLU A 70 1.35 -4.03 4.50
CA GLU A 70 0.21 -4.51 5.29
C GLU A 70 0.43 -4.30 6.79
N ASP A 71 1.65 -4.56 7.29
CA ASP A 71 2.00 -4.37 8.70
C ASP A 71 1.94 -2.88 9.08
N ARG A 72 2.41 -2.00 8.19
CA ARG A 72 2.33 -0.54 8.35
C ARG A 72 0.88 -0.06 8.41
N LEU A 73 0.02 -0.60 7.54
CA LEU A 73 -1.39 -0.22 7.47
C LEU A 73 -2.22 -0.81 8.61
N ALA A 74 -1.88 -2.01 9.10
CA ALA A 74 -2.56 -2.65 10.24
C ALA A 74 -2.43 -1.83 11.53
N LYS A 75 -1.36 -1.04 11.68
CA LYS A 75 -1.20 -0.08 12.79
C LYS A 75 -2.27 1.02 12.82
N ASN A 76 -3.07 1.17 11.76
CA ASN A 76 -4.14 2.15 11.66
C ASN A 76 -5.53 1.56 11.98
N ILE A 77 -5.64 0.27 12.31
CA ILE A 77 -6.91 -0.31 12.76
C ILE A 77 -7.40 0.44 14.00
N GLY A 78 -8.70 0.75 14.03
CA GLY A 78 -9.35 1.59 15.04
C GLY A 78 -9.19 3.10 14.85
N LYS A 79 -8.36 3.56 13.89
CA LYS A 79 -8.26 4.98 13.57
C LYS A 79 -9.36 5.40 12.59
N LYS A 80 -9.69 6.68 12.63
CA LYS A 80 -10.64 7.32 11.71
C LYS A 80 -9.92 7.77 10.44
N VAL A 81 -10.57 7.60 9.30
CA VAL A 81 -10.05 8.05 7.99
C VAL A 81 -11.10 8.80 7.19
N LYS A 82 -10.63 9.73 6.35
CA LYS A 82 -11.43 10.38 5.29
C LYS A 82 -10.95 9.95 3.91
N LYS A 83 -11.85 9.97 2.92
CA LYS A 83 -11.48 9.68 1.53
C LYS A 83 -10.74 10.86 0.90
N CYS A 84 -9.60 10.58 0.28
CA CYS A 84 -8.82 11.53 -0.50
C CYS A 84 -8.81 11.14 -1.98
N ALA A 85 -8.85 12.14 -2.87
CA ALA A 85 -8.68 11.94 -4.30
C ALA A 85 -7.19 11.74 -4.62
N ILE A 86 -6.88 10.78 -5.49
CA ILE A 86 -5.51 10.53 -6.00
C ILE A 86 -5.09 11.63 -7.00
N THR A 87 -6.04 12.37 -7.57
CA THR A 87 -5.79 13.30 -8.68
C THR A 87 -5.04 14.56 -8.27
N GLU A 88 -4.15 15.00 -9.17
CA GLU A 88 -3.20 16.10 -9.05
C GLU A 88 -3.81 17.46 -8.65
N LYS A 89 -3.14 18.09 -7.68
CA LYS A 89 -2.96 19.50 -7.26
C LYS A 89 -3.91 20.64 -7.69
N ASN A 90 -4.80 20.53 -8.67
CA ASN A 90 -5.52 21.67 -9.24
C ASN A 90 -7.04 21.54 -9.42
N THR A 91 -7.69 20.51 -8.87
CA THR A 91 -9.16 20.48 -8.77
C THR A 91 -9.59 20.60 -7.32
N GLN A 92 -10.56 21.48 -7.04
CA GLN A 92 -11.17 21.62 -5.71
C GLN A 92 -11.50 20.21 -5.17
N LYS A 93 -10.81 19.81 -4.09
CA LYS A 93 -10.99 18.52 -3.43
C LYS A 93 -12.40 18.48 -2.84
N LYS A 94 -13.38 18.05 -3.64
CA LYS A 94 -14.71 17.76 -3.12
C LYS A 94 -14.61 16.54 -2.22
N GLU A 95 -14.95 16.72 -0.96
CA GLU A 95 -14.99 15.62 0.02
C GLU A 95 -15.93 14.53 -0.48
N LYS A 96 -15.43 13.29 -0.52
CA LYS A 96 -16.21 12.14 -0.97
C LYS A 96 -16.70 11.37 0.24
N LYS A 97 -18.00 11.08 0.26
CA LYS A 97 -18.60 10.24 1.29
C LYS A 97 -18.20 8.77 1.12
N PHE A 98 -18.16 8.06 2.24
CA PHE A 98 -18.15 6.61 2.30
C PHE A 98 -19.49 6.04 1.86
N LYS A 99 -19.56 4.71 1.68
CA LYS A 99 -20.82 4.05 1.30
C LYS A 99 -21.86 4.18 2.42
N SER A 100 -21.40 4.28 3.67
CA SER A 100 -22.14 4.65 4.88
C SER A 100 -22.84 6.01 4.77
N GLY A 101 -22.40 6.89 3.86
CA GLY A 101 -22.87 8.29 3.77
C GLY A 101 -22.12 9.26 4.70
N LEU A 102 -21.18 8.77 5.51
CA LEU A 102 -20.31 9.57 6.36
C LEU A 102 -19.09 10.09 5.57
N TYR A 103 -18.47 11.16 6.05
CA TYR A 103 -17.19 11.67 5.51
C TYR A 103 -15.96 11.02 6.17
N VAL A 104 -16.18 10.41 7.33
CA VAL A 104 -15.16 9.78 8.16
C VAL A 104 -15.69 8.43 8.61
N ASN A 105 -14.92 7.37 8.37
CA ASN A 105 -15.20 6.02 8.84
C ASN A 105 -14.01 5.50 9.68
N THR A 106 -14.27 4.49 10.50
CA THR A 106 -13.30 3.84 11.39
C THR A 106 -12.76 2.58 10.74
N ILE A 107 -11.43 2.43 10.69
CA ILE A 107 -10.79 1.26 10.07
C ILE A 107 -11.06 0.02 10.92
N LYS A 108 -11.75 -0.96 10.35
CA LYS A 108 -12.00 -2.29 10.93
C LYS A 108 -10.84 -3.25 10.66
N GLY A 109 -10.24 -3.18 9.48
CA GLY A 109 -9.18 -4.09 9.08
C GLY A 109 -8.51 -3.70 7.76
N VAL A 110 -7.49 -4.46 7.39
CA VAL A 110 -6.79 -4.35 6.10
C VAL A 110 -6.99 -5.64 5.34
N ILE A 111 -7.49 -5.55 4.12
CA ILE A 111 -7.67 -6.68 3.21
C ILE A 111 -6.88 -6.44 1.92
N ASN A 112 -6.73 -7.49 1.12
CA ASN A 112 -6.31 -7.34 -0.26
C ASN A 112 -7.54 -7.07 -1.14
N HIS A 113 -7.54 -5.99 -1.94
CA HIS A 113 -8.67 -5.66 -2.80
C HIS A 113 -8.91 -6.81 -3.80
N PRO A 114 -10.13 -7.39 -3.85
CA PRO A 114 -10.37 -8.66 -4.55
C PRO A 114 -10.13 -8.60 -6.07
N LEU A 115 -10.22 -7.40 -6.66
CA LEU A 115 -10.01 -7.19 -8.10
C LEU A 115 -8.66 -6.54 -8.46
N LEU A 116 -8.08 -5.78 -7.55
CA LEU A 116 -6.93 -4.90 -7.85
C LEU A 116 -5.65 -5.39 -7.18
N GLU A 117 -5.75 -6.35 -6.25
CA GLU A 117 -4.63 -6.93 -5.52
C GLU A 117 -3.74 -5.88 -4.83
N ILE A 118 -4.34 -4.76 -4.43
CA ILE A 118 -3.74 -3.67 -3.66
C ILE A 118 -4.32 -3.62 -2.23
N PRO A 119 -3.57 -3.11 -1.23
CA PRO A 119 -4.09 -3.00 0.13
C PRO A 119 -5.30 -2.07 0.20
N ALA A 120 -6.37 -2.52 0.87
CA ALA A 120 -7.59 -1.77 1.09
C ALA A 120 -8.03 -1.85 2.56
N TYR A 121 -8.53 -0.75 3.10
CA TYR A 121 -9.16 -0.71 4.41
C TYR A 121 -10.61 -1.16 4.31
N THR A 122 -11.07 -1.91 5.31
CA THR A 122 -12.50 -2.15 5.60
C THR A 122 -12.95 -1.26 6.74
N PHE A 123 -14.25 -1.00 6.85
CA PHE A 123 -14.80 -0.06 7.83
C PHE A 123 -15.79 -0.72 8.79
N GLU A 124 -15.98 -0.11 9.96
CA GLU A 124 -16.99 -0.56 10.93
C GLU A 124 -18.40 -0.11 10.54
N GLU A 125 -18.50 1.08 9.94
CA GLU A 125 -19.78 1.71 9.59
C GLU A 125 -20.40 1.12 8.32
N ASP A 126 -19.56 0.56 7.45
CA ASP A 126 -19.98 -0.19 6.28
C ASP A 126 -18.99 -1.33 6.02
N ASP A 127 -19.47 -2.52 5.62
CA ASP A 127 -18.58 -3.59 5.13
C ASP A 127 -18.01 -3.28 3.73
N SER A 128 -17.88 -1.99 3.39
CA SER A 128 -17.21 -1.56 2.18
C SER A 128 -15.70 -1.57 2.37
N TYR A 129 -14.98 -1.54 1.25
CA TYR A 129 -13.54 -1.48 1.23
C TYR A 129 -13.06 -0.36 0.32
N VAL A 130 -11.99 0.31 0.73
CA VAL A 130 -11.39 1.43 0.00
C VAL A 130 -9.88 1.27 0.00
N GLU A 131 -9.26 1.44 -1.16
CA GLU A 131 -7.79 1.44 -1.32
C GLU A 131 -7.11 2.33 -0.27
N CYS A 132 -6.11 1.80 0.44
CA CYS A 132 -5.47 2.51 1.55
C CYS A 132 -4.84 3.85 1.14
N ARG A 133 -4.34 3.96 -0.10
CA ARG A 133 -3.79 5.21 -0.67
C ARG A 133 -4.82 6.33 -0.79
N ARG A 134 -6.11 5.98 -0.80
CA ARG A 134 -7.24 6.93 -0.84
C ARG A 134 -7.76 7.28 0.55
N CYS A 135 -7.10 6.83 1.61
CA CYS A 135 -7.53 7.07 2.98
C CYS A 135 -6.48 7.90 3.72
N GLU A 136 -6.89 9.06 4.20
CA GLU A 136 -6.07 9.93 5.06
C GLU A 136 -6.54 9.79 6.50
N ILE A 137 -5.63 9.48 7.41
CA ILE A 137 -5.91 9.35 8.84
C ILE A 137 -6.32 10.71 9.39
N VAL A 138 -7.48 10.75 10.03
CA VAL A 138 -7.99 11.90 10.77
C VAL A 138 -7.57 11.70 12.22
N SER A 139 -6.65 12.55 12.70
CA SER A 139 -6.16 12.53 14.07
C SER A 139 -7.25 12.84 15.10
#